data_AF-A0A6N7H6W2-F1
#
_entry.id   AF-A0A6N7H6W2-F1
#
_cell.length_a   1.000
_cell.length_b   1.000
_cell.length_c   1.000
_cell.angle_alpha   90.00
_cell.angle_beta   90.00
_cell.angle_gamma   90.00
#
_symmetry.space_group_name_H-M   'P 1'
#
loop_
_entity.id
_entity.type
_entity.pdbx_description
1 polymer ?
#
loop_
_entity_poly.entity_id
_entity_poly.type
_entity_poly.pdbx_seq_one_letter_code
_entity_poly.pdbx_strand_id
1 'polypeptide(L)'
;MPPLHEAWLPREHSLHRPRHGGRQLTALVCALVFFTAPTCMWVFGMRPVELENHQVAGFPSVLDGWGFLTRMDPWATENLVFRADAIQAADWVSRTFFGEAAPYDQGGGAPSGPLPGSPDEPPPGGESGDPSGDQDSAGYRRVIEGDDGWMYLGLDVTNKCRPKQPVDRSIAQLTALRDAVESSGRKFMLVAVPDKTTMVPEHLPDNYPGKTCAREATPELWRDLAVARAIDMRPPLQSASEQLDRPVYFPLDSHWTDEGALTMVRQVADRLEPGVSANWRITRGETRTANADLPPLIGKQGENKSTGFHLLPDGETDRTGPHLKDPRKPIRRTSEPIEGMVDRPTLLLGDSFMLPASAYLSAAFSDITQLYYNTVESDPGLVASTMADSEVVVFEIVERNIALGTPAMLDPAFIERVRQELQKHPIR
;
A
#
# COMPACT_ATOMS: atom_id res chain seq x y z
N MET A 1 64.86 -2.92 34.49
CA MET A 1 64.45 -2.05 33.36
C MET A 1 62.96 -2.26 33.13
N PRO A 2 62.19 -1.22 32.76
CA PRO A 2 60.80 -1.43 32.38
C PRO A 2 60.72 -2.30 31.11
N PRO A 3 59.70 -3.15 30.96
CA PRO A 3 59.52 -3.96 29.76
C PRO A 3 59.34 -3.05 28.53
N LEU A 4 60.24 -3.18 27.56
CA LEU A 4 60.17 -2.49 26.27
C LEU A 4 59.34 -3.33 25.31
N HIS A 5 58.30 -2.73 24.75
CA HIS A 5 57.41 -3.40 23.81
C HIS A 5 58.17 -3.74 22.52
N GLU A 6 57.94 -4.95 21.97
CA GLU A 6 58.68 -5.53 20.83
C GLU A 6 58.77 -4.64 19.57
N ALA A 7 57.88 -3.65 19.42
CA ALA A 7 57.84 -2.70 18.31
C ALA A 7 58.82 -1.54 18.43
N TRP A 8 59.46 -1.40 19.60
CA TRP A 8 60.42 -0.34 19.90
C TRP A 8 61.85 -0.87 19.91
N LEU A 9 62.03 -2.16 19.63
CA LEU A 9 63.34 -2.78 19.45
C LEU A 9 63.97 -2.32 18.12
N PRO A 10 65.31 -2.31 18.00
CA PRO A 10 65.97 -2.07 16.72
C PRO A 10 65.49 -3.08 15.66
N ARG A 11 65.38 -2.66 14.39
CA ARG A 11 64.85 -3.52 13.30
C ARG A 11 65.65 -4.81 13.09
N GLU A 12 66.91 -4.81 13.50
CA GLU A 12 67.84 -5.93 13.43
C GLU A 12 67.65 -6.95 14.58
N HIS A 13 66.87 -6.59 15.60
CA HIS A 13 66.61 -7.44 16.75
C HIS A 13 65.64 -8.55 16.38
N SER A 14 65.97 -9.81 16.72
CA SER A 14 65.19 -11.01 16.34
C SER A 14 63.74 -11.02 16.84
N LEU A 15 63.47 -10.30 17.93
CA LEU A 15 62.13 -10.10 18.50
C LEU A 15 61.42 -8.82 18.02
N HIS A 16 61.99 -8.05 17.09
CA HIS A 16 61.33 -6.84 16.59
C HIS A 16 60.08 -7.19 15.78
N ARG A 17 58.92 -6.83 16.33
CA ARG A 17 57.62 -6.91 15.65
C ARG A 17 57.16 -5.48 15.36
N PRO A 18 57.17 -5.00 14.10
CA PRO A 18 56.75 -3.63 13.81
C PRO A 18 55.30 -3.41 14.25
N ARG A 19 55.05 -2.33 15.01
CA ARG A 19 53.69 -1.83 15.25
C ARG A 19 53.14 -1.38 13.90
N HIS A 20 52.16 -2.12 13.38
CA HIS A 20 51.52 -1.87 12.10
C HIS A 20 52.38 -2.22 10.87
N GLY A 21 52.67 -3.50 10.66
CA GLY A 21 53.13 -3.99 9.35
C GLY A 21 52.12 -3.67 8.24
N GLY A 22 52.51 -3.75 6.97
CA GLY A 22 51.70 -3.26 5.83
C GLY A 22 50.22 -3.68 5.85
N ARG A 23 49.92 -4.94 6.20
CA ARG A 23 48.53 -5.44 6.34
C ARG A 23 47.76 -4.80 7.50
N GLN A 24 48.42 -4.52 8.61
CA GLN A 24 47.82 -3.90 9.78
C GLN A 24 47.62 -2.39 9.58
N LEU A 25 48.48 -1.74 8.78
CA LEU A 25 48.25 -0.36 8.31
C LEU A 25 47.01 -0.29 7.40
N THR A 26 46.87 -1.21 6.45
CA THR A 26 45.67 -1.29 5.61
C THR A 26 44.41 -1.48 6.45
N ALA A 27 44.43 -2.39 7.42
CA ALA A 27 43.30 -2.60 8.33
C ALA A 27 42.96 -1.34 9.14
N LEU A 28 43.97 -0.59 9.61
CA LEU A 28 43.79 0.68 10.31
C LEU A 28 43.19 1.77 9.42
N VAL A 29 43.65 1.88 8.17
CA VAL A 29 43.08 2.84 7.21
C VAL A 29 41.64 2.47 6.88
N CYS A 30 41.35 1.19 6.62
CA CYS A 30 39.98 0.73 6.40
C CYS A 30 39.08 1.01 7.62
N ALA A 31 39.56 0.74 8.84
CA ALA A 31 38.82 1.04 10.06
C ALA A 31 38.58 2.54 10.21
N LEU A 32 39.61 3.36 10.00
CA LEU A 32 39.49 4.82 10.07
C LEU A 32 38.45 5.32 9.07
N VAL A 33 38.53 4.91 7.81
CA VAL A 33 37.55 5.25 6.78
C VAL A 33 36.15 4.78 7.17
N PHE A 34 36.00 3.54 7.64
CA PHE A 34 34.70 2.98 8.04
C PHE A 34 34.06 3.79 9.18
N PHE A 35 34.83 4.20 10.19
CA PHE A 35 34.30 4.94 11.34
C PHE A 35 34.16 6.44 11.09
N THR A 36 35.00 7.06 10.26
CA THR A 36 34.96 8.52 10.05
C THR A 36 34.13 8.93 8.83
N ALA A 37 33.96 8.05 7.83
CA ALA A 37 33.23 8.40 6.62
C ALA A 37 31.79 8.87 6.89
N PRO A 38 30.95 8.18 7.71
CA PRO A 38 29.59 8.63 7.96
C PRO A 38 29.53 10.04 8.57
N THR A 39 30.42 10.34 9.52
CA THR A 39 30.52 11.67 10.15
C THR A 39 30.99 12.72 9.16
N CYS A 40 32.02 12.43 8.36
CA CYS A 40 32.48 13.35 7.32
C CYS A 40 31.37 13.64 6.31
N MET A 41 30.66 12.62 5.84
CA MET A 41 29.54 12.75 4.91
C MET A 41 28.44 13.66 5.47
N TRP A 42 28.08 13.47 6.75
CA TRP A 42 27.12 14.32 7.44
C TRP A 42 27.59 15.78 7.58
N VAL A 43 28.86 16.00 7.93
CA VAL A 43 29.47 17.34 8.05
C VAL A 43 29.47 18.08 6.72
N PHE A 44 29.70 17.38 5.60
CA PHE A 44 29.64 17.95 4.25
C PHE A 44 28.21 18.07 3.69
N GLY A 45 27.19 17.92 4.54
CA GLY A 45 25.80 18.22 4.20
C GLY A 45 25.02 17.07 3.59
N MET A 46 25.58 15.86 3.53
CA MET A 46 24.82 14.69 3.10
C MET A 46 23.87 14.23 4.21
N ARG A 47 22.61 14.00 3.85
CA ARG A 47 21.54 13.65 4.79
C ARG A 47 20.96 12.29 4.43
N PRO A 48 20.54 11.49 5.42
CA PRO A 48 19.74 10.30 5.16
C PRO A 48 18.42 10.70 4.48
N VAL A 49 17.95 9.84 3.58
CA VAL A 49 16.69 9.99 2.85
C VAL A 49 15.71 8.93 3.33
N GLU A 50 14.43 9.27 3.36
CA GLU A 50 13.35 8.32 3.65
C GLU A 50 13.33 7.21 2.58
N LEU A 51 13.14 5.97 3.02
CA LEU A 51 13.14 4.75 2.19
C LEU A 51 11.97 3.86 2.64
N GLU A 52 11.48 2.97 1.78
CA GLU A 52 10.44 1.97 2.14
C GLU A 52 9.17 2.55 2.80
N ASN A 53 8.77 3.77 2.41
CA ASN A 53 7.57 4.46 2.90
C ASN A 53 7.48 4.62 4.43
N HIS A 54 8.63 4.69 5.13
CA HIS A 54 8.72 5.03 6.55
C HIS A 54 9.53 6.31 6.77
N GLN A 55 9.13 7.10 7.78
CA GLN A 55 9.93 8.23 8.26
C GLN A 55 11.19 7.70 8.94
N VAL A 56 12.32 8.35 8.68
CA VAL A 56 13.60 8.03 9.34
C VAL A 56 13.44 8.15 10.86
N ALA A 57 13.81 7.10 11.58
CA ALA A 57 13.77 7.05 13.02
C ALA A 57 14.52 8.25 13.62
N GLY A 58 13.83 8.95 14.52
CA GLY A 58 14.43 10.03 15.32
C GLY A 58 15.43 9.47 16.34
N PHE A 59 16.39 10.32 16.77
CA PHE A 59 17.35 9.93 17.79
C PHE A 59 16.62 9.52 19.09
N PRO A 60 16.88 8.33 19.64
CA PRO A 60 16.18 7.85 20.82
C PRO A 60 16.48 8.74 22.03
N SER A 61 15.46 9.01 22.84
CA SER A 61 15.65 9.83 24.04
C SER A 61 16.39 9.04 25.11
N VAL A 62 17.37 9.67 25.76
CA VAL A 62 18.11 9.09 26.89
C VAL A 62 17.19 8.86 28.11
N LEU A 63 16.03 9.52 28.14
CA LEU A 63 15.02 9.36 29.20
C LEU A 63 14.22 8.05 29.07
N ASP A 64 14.40 7.32 27.97
CA ASP A 64 13.60 6.13 27.66
C ASP A 64 14.14 4.83 28.29
N GLY A 65 15.15 4.92 29.15
CA GLY A 65 15.72 3.77 29.87
C GLY A 65 16.24 2.69 28.92
N TRP A 66 15.84 1.43 29.12
CA TRP A 66 16.18 0.32 28.21
C TRP A 66 15.64 0.51 26.79
N GLY A 67 14.58 1.31 26.62
CA GLY A 67 14.03 1.68 25.31
C GLY A 67 14.96 2.57 24.48
N PHE A 68 16.00 3.18 25.08
CA PHE A 68 17.07 3.85 24.35
C PHE A 68 17.88 2.84 23.53
N LEU A 69 18.30 1.73 24.16
CA LEU A 69 19.17 0.74 23.52
C LEU A 69 18.44 -0.05 22.42
N THR A 70 17.17 -0.40 22.62
CA THR A 70 16.38 -1.12 21.60
C THR A 70 16.04 -0.25 20.39
N ARG A 71 15.99 1.08 20.54
CA ARG A 71 15.74 2.02 19.44
C ARG A 71 17.00 2.58 18.78
N MET A 72 18.19 2.29 19.33
CA MET A 72 19.46 2.70 18.73
C MET A 72 19.76 1.95 17.43
N ASP A 73 19.37 0.69 17.30
CA ASP A 73 19.62 -0.12 16.11
C ASP A 73 18.79 0.32 14.88
N PRO A 74 17.45 0.53 15.00
CA PRO A 74 16.66 1.17 13.95
C PRO A 74 17.19 2.57 13.58
N TRP A 75 17.51 3.40 14.60
CA TRP A 75 18.05 4.73 14.38
C TRP A 75 19.37 4.70 13.59
N ALA A 76 20.32 3.85 14.01
CA ALA A 76 21.64 3.76 13.39
C ALA A 76 21.55 3.29 11.94
N THR A 77 20.65 2.34 11.65
CA THR A 77 20.46 1.78 10.31
C THR A 77 19.74 2.75 9.38
N GLU A 78 18.69 3.43 9.86
CA GLU A 78 17.88 4.35 9.05
C GLU A 78 18.59 5.68 8.80
N ASN A 79 19.53 6.08 9.67
CA ASN A 79 20.31 7.31 9.50
C ASN A 79 21.63 7.11 8.72
N LEU A 80 21.84 5.96 8.09
CA LEU A 80 22.99 5.74 7.20
C LEU A 80 22.87 6.57 5.92
N VAL A 81 23.85 7.45 5.70
CA VAL A 81 24.03 8.15 4.43
C VAL A 81 24.30 7.11 3.33
N PHE A 82 23.60 7.22 2.20
CA PHE A 82 23.65 6.29 1.06
C PHE A 82 23.06 4.89 1.26
N ARG A 83 22.18 4.68 2.25
CA ARG A 83 21.42 3.42 2.36
C ARG A 83 20.73 3.05 1.03
N ALA A 84 20.14 4.03 0.35
CA ALA A 84 19.51 3.85 -0.96
C ALA A 84 20.49 3.33 -2.03
N ASP A 85 21.67 3.94 -2.13
CA ASP A 85 22.69 3.56 -3.12
C ASP A 85 23.33 2.21 -2.79
N ALA A 86 23.47 1.88 -1.50
CA ALA A 86 23.94 0.56 -1.06
C ALA A 86 22.94 -0.54 -1.43
N ILE A 87 21.63 -0.29 -1.28
CA ILE A 87 20.57 -1.18 -1.76
C ILE A 87 20.69 -1.34 -3.28
N GLN A 88 20.76 -0.26 -4.05
CA GLN A 88 20.89 -0.33 -5.51
C GLN A 88 22.17 -1.07 -5.97
N ALA A 89 23.30 -0.85 -5.29
CA ALA A 89 24.55 -1.53 -5.60
C ALA A 89 24.47 -3.04 -5.33
N ALA A 90 23.85 -3.45 -4.23
CA ALA A 90 23.61 -4.86 -3.95
C ALA A 90 22.66 -5.50 -4.98
N ASP A 91 21.65 -4.77 -5.47
CA ASP A 91 20.69 -5.26 -6.47
C ASP A 91 21.41 -5.44 -7.81
N TRP A 92 22.24 -4.47 -8.17
CA TRP A 92 23.07 -4.53 -9.37
C TRP A 92 24.03 -5.73 -9.32
N VAL A 93 24.69 -5.98 -8.20
CA VAL A 93 25.55 -7.17 -8.03
C VAL A 93 24.71 -8.45 -8.19
N SER A 94 23.56 -8.51 -7.51
CA SER A 94 22.67 -9.66 -7.56
C SER A 94 22.25 -9.99 -8.99
N ARG A 95 21.75 -9.00 -9.73
CA ARG A 95 21.30 -9.20 -11.12
C ARG A 95 22.46 -9.52 -12.05
N THR A 96 23.59 -8.86 -11.89
CA THR A 96 24.75 -9.01 -12.80
C THR A 96 25.41 -10.37 -12.65
N PHE A 97 25.53 -10.88 -11.41
CA PHE A 97 26.30 -12.09 -11.14
C PHE A 97 25.44 -13.33 -10.90
N PHE A 98 24.18 -13.16 -10.45
CA PHE A 98 23.30 -14.27 -10.08
C PHE A 98 22.02 -14.32 -10.91
N GLY A 99 21.74 -13.30 -11.74
CA GLY A 99 20.57 -13.28 -12.62
C GLY A 99 19.24 -13.09 -11.89
N GLU A 100 19.28 -12.77 -10.60
CA GLU A 100 18.10 -12.58 -9.76
C GLU A 100 18.15 -11.25 -9.00
N ALA A 101 16.99 -10.71 -8.68
CA ALA A 101 16.86 -9.52 -7.84
C ALA A 101 17.31 -9.82 -6.42
N ALA A 102 17.93 -8.86 -5.74
CA ALA A 102 18.30 -9.07 -4.35
C ALA A 102 17.05 -9.16 -3.44
N PRO A 103 17.09 -9.99 -2.37
CA PRO A 103 15.91 -10.33 -1.56
C PRO A 103 15.55 -9.24 -0.54
N TYR A 104 15.31 -8.01 -0.99
CA TYR A 104 14.96 -6.88 -0.11
C TYR A 104 13.59 -7.00 0.55
N ASP A 105 12.79 -7.95 0.14
CA ASP A 105 11.38 -8.11 0.48
C ASP A 105 11.06 -9.38 1.28
N GLN A 106 12.09 -10.09 1.72
CA GLN A 106 11.97 -11.17 2.70
C GLN A 106 12.31 -10.59 4.07
N GLY A 107 11.29 -10.19 4.83
CA GLY A 107 11.48 -9.56 6.14
C GLY A 107 12.17 -10.46 7.17
N GLY A 108 13.14 -9.87 7.90
CA GLY A 108 13.53 -10.21 9.28
C GLY A 108 14.21 -11.56 9.52
N GLY A 109 15.55 -11.58 9.55
CA GLY A 109 16.27 -12.73 10.14
C GLY A 109 17.74 -12.94 9.77
N ALA A 110 18.36 -12.10 8.94
CA ALA A 110 19.81 -12.16 8.78
C ALA A 110 20.46 -11.25 9.85
N PRO A 111 21.34 -11.76 10.73
CA PRO A 111 22.02 -10.92 11.70
C PRO A 111 22.93 -9.94 10.95
N SER A 112 22.48 -8.70 10.82
CA SER A 112 23.27 -7.59 10.32
C SER A 112 24.19 -7.10 11.44
N GLY A 113 25.19 -7.91 11.78
CA GLY A 113 26.21 -7.55 12.77
C GLY A 113 27.40 -8.51 12.74
N PRO A 114 28.64 -8.02 12.93
CA PRO A 114 29.84 -8.86 12.93
C PRO A 114 30.01 -9.70 14.22
N LEU A 115 29.03 -9.72 15.12
CA LEU A 115 29.08 -10.42 16.40
C LEU A 115 28.02 -11.53 16.45
N PRO A 116 28.40 -12.78 16.80
CA PRO A 116 27.44 -13.85 17.03
C PRO A 116 26.83 -13.75 18.44
N GLY A 117 25.51 -13.62 18.55
CA GLY A 117 24.73 -13.75 19.79
C GLY A 117 23.38 -13.04 19.64
N SER A 118 22.22 -13.56 20.04
CA SER A 118 21.84 -14.69 20.90
C SER A 118 20.51 -15.28 20.33
N PRO A 119 20.00 -16.45 20.79
CA PRO A 119 18.73 -16.98 20.32
C PRO A 119 17.58 -16.03 20.68
N ASP A 120 16.67 -15.80 19.73
CA ASP A 120 15.45 -15.02 19.94
C ASP A 120 14.63 -15.62 21.10
N GLU A 121 14.47 -14.84 22.17
CA GLU A 121 13.45 -15.08 23.18
C GLU A 121 12.27 -14.15 22.86
N PRO A 122 11.05 -14.65 22.65
CA PRO A 122 9.92 -13.80 22.28
C PRO A 122 9.57 -12.86 23.46
N PRO A 123 9.30 -11.57 23.22
CA PRO A 123 8.83 -10.68 24.27
C PRO A 123 7.43 -11.13 24.74
N PRO A 124 7.15 -11.10 26.05
CA PRO A 124 5.83 -11.44 26.56
C PRO A 124 4.88 -10.26 26.32
N GLY A 125 3.83 -10.50 25.53
CA GLY A 125 2.61 -9.68 25.52
C GLY A 125 2.70 -8.39 24.71
N GLY A 126 2.19 -8.44 23.48
CA GLY A 126 1.94 -7.29 22.63
C GLY A 126 1.45 -7.75 21.26
N GLU A 127 0.15 -7.94 21.11
CA GLU A 127 -0.48 -8.05 19.80
C GLU A 127 -0.37 -6.69 19.09
N SER A 128 0.69 -6.52 18.31
CA SER A 128 0.79 -5.46 17.31
C SER A 128 0.88 -6.11 15.94
N GLY A 129 -0.20 -5.98 15.17
CA GLY A 129 -0.33 -6.50 13.83
C GLY A 129 0.67 -5.86 12.87
N ASP A 130 1.62 -6.66 12.42
CA ASP A 130 2.31 -6.47 11.16
C ASP A 130 1.98 -7.69 10.29
N PRO A 131 1.23 -7.54 9.17
CA PRO A 131 0.84 -8.67 8.33
C PRO A 131 2.01 -9.24 7.51
N SER A 132 3.24 -8.72 7.64
CA SER A 132 4.42 -9.19 6.91
C SER A 132 5.27 -10.24 7.64
N GLY A 133 4.88 -10.66 8.86
CA GLY A 133 5.73 -11.45 9.75
C GLY A 133 5.66 -12.98 9.67
N ASP A 134 4.89 -13.59 8.76
CA ASP A 134 4.89 -15.05 8.62
C ASP A 134 5.98 -15.48 7.63
N GLN A 135 7.05 -16.08 8.18
CA GLN A 135 8.22 -16.53 7.43
C GLN A 135 7.85 -17.37 6.20
N ASP A 136 8.31 -16.90 5.04
CA ASP A 136 7.75 -17.29 3.76
C ASP A 136 8.40 -18.56 3.19
N SER A 137 8.00 -19.72 3.69
CA SER A 137 8.45 -21.03 3.17
C SER A 137 8.11 -21.28 1.69
N ALA A 138 7.22 -20.48 1.08
CA ALA A 138 6.85 -20.58 -0.33
C ALA A 138 7.48 -19.49 -1.22
N GLY A 139 8.25 -18.57 -0.64
CA GLY A 139 9.00 -17.55 -1.36
C GLY A 139 8.17 -16.43 -1.99
N TYR A 140 6.95 -16.13 -1.50
CA TYR A 140 6.22 -14.96 -1.98
C TYR A 140 7.04 -13.68 -1.76
N ARG A 141 6.76 -12.69 -2.60
CA ARG A 141 7.54 -11.45 -2.73
C ARG A 141 6.64 -10.28 -2.40
N ARG A 142 7.15 -9.20 -1.78
CA ARG A 142 6.33 -7.98 -1.55
C ARG A 142 5.96 -7.33 -2.89
N VAL A 143 6.90 -7.39 -3.84
CA VAL A 143 6.74 -6.91 -5.22
C VAL A 143 7.12 -8.02 -6.18
N ILE A 144 6.24 -8.28 -7.15
CA ILE A 144 6.56 -9.14 -8.29
C ILE A 144 7.06 -8.20 -9.40
N GLU A 145 8.36 -8.26 -9.70
CA GLU A 145 8.93 -7.57 -10.85
C GLU A 145 8.52 -8.31 -12.13
N GLY A 146 7.80 -7.62 -13.02
CA GLY A 146 7.34 -8.12 -14.30
C GLY A 146 8.20 -7.67 -15.47
N ASP A 147 7.70 -7.95 -16.66
CA ASP A 147 8.36 -7.62 -17.92
C ASP A 147 8.24 -6.12 -18.23
N ASP A 148 9.13 -5.59 -19.06
CA ASP A 148 9.17 -4.18 -19.49
C ASP A 148 9.17 -3.15 -18.34
N GLY A 149 9.65 -3.54 -17.16
CA GLY A 149 9.72 -2.68 -15.99
C GLY A 149 8.41 -2.54 -15.22
N TRP A 150 7.39 -3.34 -15.52
CA TRP A 150 6.19 -3.41 -14.70
C TRP A 150 6.49 -4.01 -13.33
N MET A 151 5.76 -3.55 -12.31
CA MET A 151 5.82 -4.11 -10.96
C MET A 151 4.42 -4.44 -10.50
N TYR A 152 4.24 -5.47 -9.68
CA TYR A 152 2.94 -5.85 -9.13
C TYR A 152 3.03 -6.03 -7.63
N LEU A 153 1.93 -5.74 -6.93
CA LEU A 153 1.85 -5.98 -5.50
C LEU A 153 1.73 -7.49 -5.25
N GLY A 154 2.63 -8.06 -4.44
CA GLY A 154 2.60 -9.49 -4.16
C GLY A 154 1.34 -9.96 -3.43
N LEU A 155 0.71 -9.07 -2.66
CA LEU A 155 -0.55 -9.35 -1.97
C LEU A 155 -1.70 -9.69 -2.94
N ASP A 156 -1.64 -9.24 -4.20
CA ASP A 156 -2.59 -9.63 -5.24
C ASP A 156 -2.61 -11.16 -5.45
N VAL A 157 -1.52 -11.85 -5.13
CA VAL A 157 -1.37 -13.30 -5.26
C VAL A 157 -1.47 -13.98 -3.89
N THR A 158 -0.70 -13.50 -2.91
CA THR A 158 -0.62 -14.13 -1.59
C THR A 158 -1.97 -14.21 -0.90
N ASN A 159 -2.80 -13.16 -0.98
CA ASN A 159 -4.10 -13.14 -0.30
C ASN A 159 -5.12 -14.10 -0.93
N LYS A 160 -4.98 -14.42 -2.22
CA LYS A 160 -5.80 -15.44 -2.90
C LYS A 160 -5.37 -16.84 -2.54
N CYS A 161 -4.05 -17.03 -2.37
CA CYS A 161 -3.46 -18.35 -2.13
C CYS A 161 -3.33 -18.74 -0.67
N ARG A 162 -3.34 -17.76 0.23
CA ARG A 162 -3.31 -17.93 1.68
C ARG A 162 -4.36 -17.03 2.33
N PRO A 163 -5.65 -17.26 2.04
CA PRO A 163 -6.70 -16.46 2.64
C PRO A 163 -6.76 -16.74 4.15
N LYS A 164 -7.08 -15.73 4.96
CA LYS A 164 -7.25 -15.87 6.41
C LYS A 164 -8.57 -16.55 6.79
N GLN A 165 -9.51 -16.61 5.84
CA GLN A 165 -10.73 -17.40 5.96
C GLN A 165 -11.24 -17.84 4.59
N PRO A 166 -12.09 -18.87 4.51
CA PRO A 166 -12.76 -19.26 3.27
C PRO A 166 -13.53 -18.10 2.61
N VAL A 167 -13.46 -18.01 1.28
CA VAL A 167 -14.08 -16.93 0.49
C VAL A 167 -15.61 -16.93 0.63
N ASP A 168 -16.24 -18.11 0.70
CA ASP A 168 -17.69 -18.25 0.91
C ASP A 168 -18.16 -17.57 2.20
N ARG A 169 -17.34 -17.62 3.26
CA ARG A 169 -17.60 -16.88 4.51
C ARG A 169 -17.54 -15.37 4.30
N SER A 170 -16.55 -14.87 3.57
CA SER A 170 -16.43 -13.45 3.23
C SER A 170 -17.65 -12.96 2.44
N ILE A 171 -18.12 -13.77 1.50
CA ILE A 171 -19.31 -13.50 0.67
C ILE A 171 -20.60 -13.49 1.50
N ALA A 172 -20.72 -14.41 2.46
CA ALA A 172 -21.83 -14.40 3.40
C ALA A 172 -21.83 -13.15 4.30
N GLN A 173 -20.65 -12.70 4.76
CA GLN A 173 -20.52 -11.47 5.56
C GLN A 173 -20.84 -10.21 4.74
N LEU A 174 -20.39 -10.14 3.49
CA LEU A 174 -20.76 -9.06 2.56
C LEU A 174 -22.28 -9.00 2.34
N THR A 175 -22.92 -10.17 2.21
CA THR A 175 -24.39 -10.26 2.08
C THR A 175 -25.07 -9.81 3.38
N ALA A 176 -24.56 -10.21 4.54
CA ALA A 176 -25.11 -9.79 5.83
C ALA A 176 -24.96 -8.27 6.09
N LEU A 177 -23.84 -7.67 5.66
CA LEU A 177 -23.64 -6.23 5.70
C LEU A 177 -24.65 -5.51 4.81
N ARG A 178 -24.81 -5.99 3.57
CA ARG A 178 -25.82 -5.48 2.64
C ARG A 178 -27.22 -5.53 3.27
N ASP A 179 -27.61 -6.66 3.83
CA ASP A 179 -28.93 -6.84 4.44
C ASP A 179 -29.12 -5.89 5.64
N ALA A 180 -28.07 -5.68 6.45
CA ALA A 180 -28.10 -4.71 7.55
C ALA A 180 -28.36 -3.27 7.06
N VAL A 181 -27.78 -2.89 5.91
CA VAL A 181 -28.01 -1.57 5.30
C VAL A 181 -29.37 -1.48 4.63
N GLU A 182 -29.69 -2.41 3.73
CA GLU A 182 -30.91 -2.40 2.91
C GLU A 182 -32.19 -2.52 3.77
N SER A 183 -32.14 -3.26 4.89
CA SER A 183 -33.28 -3.36 5.82
C SER A 183 -33.62 -2.05 6.55
N SER A 184 -32.74 -1.05 6.50
CA SER A 184 -32.99 0.29 7.07
C SER A 184 -33.63 1.28 6.09
N GLY A 185 -33.91 0.85 4.84
CA GLY A 185 -34.42 1.69 3.76
C GLY A 185 -33.35 2.34 2.89
N ARG A 186 -32.06 2.18 3.26
CA ARG A 186 -30.91 2.72 2.52
C ARG A 186 -30.56 1.87 1.30
N LYS A 187 -29.93 2.50 0.31
CA LYS A 187 -29.32 1.76 -0.81
C LYS A 187 -27.91 1.29 -0.44
N PHE A 188 -27.56 0.06 -0.80
CA PHE A 188 -26.21 -0.47 -0.64
C PHE A 188 -25.59 -0.90 -1.97
N MET A 189 -24.36 -0.48 -2.23
CA MET A 189 -23.59 -0.88 -3.40
C MET A 189 -22.24 -1.44 -2.98
N LEU A 190 -21.97 -2.68 -3.33
CA LEU A 190 -20.64 -3.27 -3.22
C LEU A 190 -19.91 -3.08 -4.55
N VAL A 191 -18.80 -2.36 -4.56
CA VAL A 191 -17.93 -2.16 -5.72
C VAL A 191 -16.69 -3.01 -5.54
N ALA A 192 -16.54 -4.06 -6.35
CA ALA A 192 -15.37 -4.90 -6.33
C ALA A 192 -14.36 -4.38 -7.37
N VAL A 193 -13.21 -3.90 -6.89
CA VAL A 193 -12.15 -3.37 -7.75
C VAL A 193 -11.14 -4.47 -8.06
N PRO A 194 -10.84 -4.78 -9.33
CA PRO A 194 -9.89 -5.84 -9.64
C PRO A 194 -8.46 -5.47 -9.30
N ASP A 195 -7.68 -6.50 -8.97
CA ASP A 195 -6.23 -6.37 -8.80
C ASP A 195 -5.57 -6.04 -10.15
N LYS A 196 -4.40 -5.41 -10.11
CA LYS A 196 -3.62 -5.14 -11.33
C LYS A 196 -3.18 -6.44 -12.00
N THR A 197 -2.86 -7.47 -11.21
CA THR A 197 -2.55 -8.82 -11.72
C THR A 197 -3.71 -9.48 -12.48
N THR A 198 -4.96 -9.07 -12.20
CA THR A 198 -6.16 -9.56 -12.89
C THR A 198 -6.39 -8.78 -14.18
N MET A 199 -6.19 -7.45 -14.18
CA MET A 199 -6.49 -6.58 -15.31
C MET A 199 -5.36 -6.46 -16.33
N VAL A 200 -4.11 -6.64 -15.90
CA VAL A 200 -2.91 -6.47 -16.75
C VAL A 200 -1.97 -7.66 -16.57
N PRO A 201 -2.39 -8.91 -16.84
CA PRO A 201 -1.55 -10.09 -16.65
C PRO A 201 -0.43 -10.24 -17.69
N GLU A 202 -0.50 -9.53 -18.81
CA GLU A 202 0.42 -9.66 -19.96
C GLU A 202 1.86 -9.19 -19.69
N HIS A 203 2.09 -8.39 -18.65
CA HIS A 203 3.43 -7.98 -18.21
C HIS A 203 3.89 -8.72 -16.94
N LEU A 204 3.14 -9.73 -16.47
CA LEU A 204 3.63 -10.61 -15.40
C LEU A 204 4.70 -11.56 -15.94
N PRO A 205 5.72 -11.91 -15.14
CA PRO A 205 6.76 -12.80 -15.60
C PRO A 205 6.22 -14.22 -15.86
N ASP A 206 6.95 -14.97 -16.67
CA ASP A 206 6.62 -16.36 -17.02
C ASP A 206 6.44 -17.27 -15.79
N ASN A 207 7.14 -17.00 -14.70
CA ASN A 207 6.98 -17.72 -13.45
C ASN A 207 7.12 -16.79 -12.24
N TYR A 208 6.27 -17.00 -11.23
CA TYR A 208 6.34 -16.34 -9.93
C TYR A 208 5.63 -17.21 -8.86
N PRO A 209 6.03 -17.10 -7.58
CA PRO A 209 5.39 -17.80 -6.48
C PRO A 209 3.88 -17.58 -6.44
N GLY A 210 3.11 -18.68 -6.44
CA GLY A 210 1.65 -18.64 -6.40
C GLY A 210 0.93 -18.43 -7.75
N LYS A 211 1.63 -18.33 -8.89
CA LYS A 211 1.03 -18.16 -10.23
C LYS A 211 -0.12 -19.13 -10.51
N THR A 212 0.11 -20.43 -10.35
CA THR A 212 -0.91 -21.46 -10.61
C THR A 212 -2.14 -21.29 -9.72
N CYS A 213 -1.90 -21.07 -8.43
CA CYS A 213 -2.97 -20.90 -7.46
C CYS A 213 -3.79 -19.63 -7.73
N ALA A 214 -3.17 -18.47 -7.94
CA ALA A 214 -3.91 -17.24 -8.23
C ALA A 214 -4.72 -17.33 -9.53
N ARG A 215 -4.17 -17.98 -10.57
CA ARG A 215 -4.89 -18.25 -11.82
C ARG A 215 -6.15 -19.09 -11.62
N GLU A 216 -6.13 -20.02 -10.68
CA GLU A 216 -7.28 -20.88 -10.34
C GLU A 216 -8.27 -20.16 -9.42
N ALA A 217 -7.78 -19.44 -8.41
CA ALA A 217 -8.58 -18.77 -7.39
C ALA A 217 -9.33 -17.52 -7.92
N THR A 218 -8.73 -16.75 -8.83
CA THR A 218 -9.35 -15.49 -9.33
C THR A 218 -10.72 -15.74 -10.00
N PRO A 219 -10.89 -16.66 -10.96
CA PRO A 219 -12.21 -16.93 -11.55
C PRO A 219 -13.25 -17.38 -10.53
N GLU A 220 -12.86 -18.16 -9.52
CA GLU A 220 -13.76 -18.62 -8.46
C GLU A 220 -14.23 -17.44 -7.58
N LEU A 221 -13.30 -16.61 -7.12
CA LEU A 221 -13.60 -15.41 -6.34
C LEU A 221 -14.60 -14.49 -7.06
N TRP A 222 -14.38 -14.24 -8.35
CA TRP A 222 -15.26 -13.35 -9.12
C TRP A 222 -16.64 -13.94 -9.38
N ARG A 223 -16.74 -15.27 -9.51
CA ARG A 223 -18.04 -15.95 -9.58
C ARG A 223 -18.79 -15.80 -8.25
N ASP A 224 -18.11 -15.92 -7.12
CA ASP A 224 -18.74 -15.78 -5.80
C ASP A 224 -19.10 -14.31 -5.50
N LEU A 225 -18.31 -13.34 -5.97
CA LEU A 225 -18.65 -11.91 -5.89
C LEU A 225 -19.93 -11.55 -6.66
N ALA A 226 -20.21 -12.26 -7.75
CA ALA A 226 -21.49 -12.11 -8.46
C ALA A 226 -22.67 -12.51 -7.57
N VAL A 227 -22.51 -13.53 -6.71
CA VAL A 227 -23.52 -13.93 -5.72
C VAL A 227 -23.75 -12.84 -4.68
N ALA A 228 -22.70 -12.13 -4.25
CA ALA A 228 -22.78 -10.98 -3.34
C ALA A 228 -23.40 -9.71 -3.98
N ARG A 229 -23.86 -9.79 -5.24
CA ARG A 229 -24.35 -8.65 -6.04
C ARG A 229 -23.32 -7.53 -6.12
N ALA A 230 -22.04 -7.87 -6.21
CA ALA A 230 -20.97 -6.90 -6.40
C ALA A 230 -21.04 -6.28 -7.80
N ILE A 231 -20.71 -5.00 -7.89
CA ILE A 231 -20.43 -4.33 -9.15
C ILE A 231 -19.05 -4.81 -9.60
N ASP A 232 -19.03 -5.61 -10.67
CA ASP A 232 -17.81 -6.07 -11.31
C ASP A 232 -17.20 -4.96 -12.16
N MET A 233 -16.06 -4.43 -11.71
CA MET A 233 -15.35 -3.38 -12.41
C MET A 233 -14.47 -3.89 -13.57
N ARG A 234 -14.27 -5.20 -13.76
CA ARG A 234 -13.41 -5.72 -14.84
C ARG A 234 -13.93 -5.35 -16.24
N PRO A 235 -15.21 -5.60 -16.61
CA PRO A 235 -15.69 -5.24 -17.94
C PRO A 235 -15.61 -3.74 -18.26
N PRO A 236 -16.05 -2.81 -17.39
CA PRO A 236 -15.96 -1.39 -17.71
C PRO A 236 -14.51 -0.87 -17.74
N LEU A 237 -13.60 -1.39 -16.89
CA LEU A 237 -12.18 -1.04 -16.95
C LEU A 237 -11.51 -1.57 -18.23
N GLN A 238 -11.84 -2.80 -18.64
CA GLN A 238 -11.37 -3.37 -19.90
C GLN A 238 -11.82 -2.51 -21.09
N SER A 239 -13.09 -2.11 -21.13
CA SER A 239 -13.60 -1.22 -22.17
C SER A 239 -12.89 0.14 -22.18
N ALA A 240 -12.57 0.69 -21.00
CA ALA A 240 -11.81 1.94 -20.91
C ALA A 240 -10.39 1.77 -21.44
N SER A 241 -9.73 0.65 -21.12
CA SER A 241 -8.40 0.32 -21.64
C SER A 241 -8.37 0.18 -23.17
N GLU A 242 -9.35 -0.52 -23.74
CA GLU A 242 -9.47 -0.67 -25.20
C GLU A 242 -9.69 0.67 -25.90
N GLN A 243 -10.51 1.55 -25.32
CA GLN A 243 -10.75 2.89 -25.88
C GLN A 243 -9.51 3.80 -25.82
N LEU A 244 -8.65 3.61 -24.82
CA LEU A 244 -7.43 4.39 -24.62
C LEU A 244 -6.21 3.80 -25.31
N ASP A 245 -6.31 2.57 -25.84
CA ASP A 245 -5.20 1.78 -26.36
C ASP A 245 -4.05 1.64 -25.34
N ARG A 246 -4.41 1.50 -24.06
CA ARG A 246 -3.47 1.25 -22.94
C ARG A 246 -4.19 0.79 -21.66
N PRO A 247 -3.49 0.11 -20.74
CA PRO A 247 -4.04 -0.20 -19.42
C PRO A 247 -4.48 1.05 -18.63
N VAL A 248 -5.54 0.92 -17.85
CA VAL A 248 -6.00 1.91 -16.85
C VAL A 248 -5.36 1.67 -15.48
N TYR A 249 -4.13 1.14 -15.46
CA TYR A 249 -3.29 0.95 -14.28
C TYR A 249 -1.90 1.50 -14.54
N PHE A 250 -1.23 1.95 -13.47
CA PHE A 250 0.15 2.40 -13.58
C PHE A 250 1.13 1.22 -13.64
N PRO A 251 2.24 1.34 -14.40
CA PRO A 251 3.26 0.30 -14.44
C PRO A 251 3.93 0.02 -13.09
N LEU A 252 4.23 1.08 -12.34
CA LEU A 252 4.99 1.02 -11.09
C LEU A 252 4.12 1.12 -9.84
N ASP A 253 2.79 1.20 -9.96
CA ASP A 253 1.91 1.41 -8.82
C ASP A 253 0.79 0.37 -8.78
N SER A 254 0.37 -0.02 -7.58
CA SER A 254 -0.69 -1.01 -7.41
C SER A 254 -2.07 -0.51 -7.86
N HIS A 255 -2.26 0.81 -7.99
CA HIS A 255 -3.55 1.43 -8.26
C HIS A 255 -3.82 1.67 -9.76
N TRP A 256 -5.11 1.88 -10.04
CA TRP A 256 -5.57 2.37 -11.34
C TRP A 256 -5.12 3.81 -11.62
N THR A 257 -5.25 4.25 -12.87
CA THR A 257 -5.10 5.65 -13.25
C THR A 257 -6.39 6.45 -12.99
N ASP A 258 -6.35 7.77 -13.16
CA ASP A 258 -7.53 8.64 -13.09
C ASP A 258 -8.64 8.21 -14.06
N GLU A 259 -8.31 7.63 -15.22
CA GLU A 259 -9.32 7.10 -16.15
C GLU A 259 -10.04 5.86 -15.59
N GLY A 260 -9.30 4.96 -14.91
CA GLY A 260 -9.91 3.82 -14.21
C GLY A 260 -10.81 4.28 -13.07
N ALA A 261 -10.36 5.29 -12.32
CA ALA A 261 -11.14 5.91 -11.26
C ALA A 261 -12.43 6.57 -11.76
N LEU A 262 -12.35 7.36 -12.85
CA LEU A 262 -13.52 7.95 -13.51
C LEU A 262 -14.50 6.90 -14.00
N THR A 263 -14.00 5.76 -14.47
CA THR A 263 -14.82 4.62 -14.86
C THR A 263 -15.65 4.12 -13.69
N MET A 264 -15.04 3.93 -12.51
CA MET A 264 -15.78 3.58 -11.29
C MET A 264 -16.83 4.64 -10.92
N VAL A 265 -16.46 5.93 -10.94
CA VAL A 265 -17.40 7.03 -10.62
C VAL A 265 -18.63 7.01 -11.52
N ARG A 266 -18.44 6.83 -12.83
CA ARG A 266 -19.55 6.67 -13.78
C ARG A 266 -20.40 5.42 -13.48
N GLN A 267 -19.76 4.28 -13.23
CA GLN A 267 -20.47 3.02 -12.95
C GLN A 267 -21.34 3.09 -11.68
N VAL A 268 -20.88 3.78 -10.65
CA VAL A 268 -21.64 3.99 -9.41
C VAL A 268 -22.79 4.96 -9.66
N ALA A 269 -22.53 6.11 -10.29
CA ALA A 269 -23.55 7.11 -10.57
C ALA A 269 -24.70 6.55 -11.43
N ASP A 270 -24.40 5.90 -12.56
CA ASP A 270 -25.43 5.37 -13.47
C ASP A 270 -26.21 4.20 -12.87
N ARG A 271 -25.64 3.45 -11.91
CA ARG A 271 -26.41 2.41 -11.22
C ARG A 271 -27.33 2.98 -10.14
N LEU A 272 -27.00 4.13 -9.58
CA LEU A 272 -27.88 4.83 -8.64
C LEU A 272 -29.02 5.51 -9.37
N GLU A 273 -28.70 6.20 -10.48
CA GLU A 273 -29.62 6.97 -11.31
C GLU A 273 -29.29 6.72 -12.80
N PRO A 274 -29.96 5.76 -13.45
CA PRO A 274 -29.68 5.41 -14.84
C PRO A 274 -29.76 6.59 -15.80
N GLY A 275 -28.66 6.82 -16.53
CA GLY A 275 -28.55 7.91 -17.50
C GLY A 275 -28.09 9.24 -16.91
N VAL A 276 -27.82 9.32 -15.59
CA VAL A 276 -27.27 10.53 -14.97
C VAL A 276 -25.94 10.95 -15.61
N SER A 277 -25.15 10.00 -16.12
CA SER A 277 -23.89 10.32 -16.77
C SER A 277 -23.99 10.69 -18.26
N ALA A 278 -25.19 10.71 -18.84
CA ALA A 278 -25.39 10.85 -20.30
C ALA A 278 -24.78 12.14 -20.88
N ASN A 279 -24.85 13.24 -20.11
CA ASN A 279 -24.37 14.55 -20.53
C ASN A 279 -22.95 14.86 -20.01
N TRP A 280 -22.29 13.93 -19.31
CA TRP A 280 -20.96 14.16 -18.76
C TRP A 280 -19.96 14.47 -19.86
N ARG A 281 -19.32 15.64 -19.77
CA ARG A 281 -18.13 15.97 -20.55
C ARG A 281 -16.90 15.86 -19.68
N ILE A 282 -15.92 15.08 -20.14
CA ILE A 282 -14.63 14.91 -19.47
C ILE A 282 -13.57 15.58 -20.33
N THR A 283 -12.84 16.54 -19.78
CA THR A 283 -11.73 17.22 -20.47
C THR A 283 -10.43 17.01 -19.72
N ARG A 284 -9.32 16.87 -20.45
CA ARG A 284 -7.99 16.73 -19.83
C ARG A 284 -7.65 17.98 -19.02
N GLY A 285 -7.20 17.76 -17.80
CA GLY A 285 -6.59 18.76 -16.93
C GLY A 285 -5.07 18.61 -16.92
N GLU A 286 -4.47 19.04 -15.81
CA GLU A 286 -3.01 19.02 -15.63
C GLU A 286 -2.47 17.60 -15.44
N THR A 287 -1.32 17.34 -16.04
CA THR A 287 -0.52 16.16 -15.72
C THR A 287 0.21 16.37 -14.40
N ARG A 288 0.16 15.37 -13.52
CA ARG A 288 0.82 15.38 -12.21
C ARG A 288 1.79 14.23 -12.11
N THR A 289 2.87 14.47 -11.40
CA THR A 289 3.83 13.44 -11.01
C THR A 289 3.68 13.17 -9.52
N ALA A 290 3.63 11.90 -9.14
CA ALA A 290 3.61 11.46 -7.75
C ALA A 290 4.51 10.23 -7.61
N ASN A 291 4.99 9.96 -6.39
CA ASN A 291 5.75 8.74 -6.12
C ASN A 291 4.86 7.51 -6.36
N ALA A 292 5.42 6.47 -6.99
CA ALA A 292 4.76 5.19 -7.15
C ALA A 292 4.92 4.34 -5.89
N ASP A 293 3.91 3.54 -5.55
CA ASP A 293 3.87 2.79 -4.29
C ASP A 293 4.71 1.50 -4.26
N LEU A 294 4.98 0.84 -5.40
CA LEU A 294 5.70 -0.44 -5.42
C LEU A 294 7.22 -0.32 -5.33
N PRO A 295 7.92 0.57 -6.05
CA PRO A 295 9.37 0.65 -6.01
C PRO A 295 9.94 0.83 -4.58
N PRO A 296 9.36 1.68 -3.71
CA PRO A 296 9.82 1.82 -2.34
C PRO A 296 9.83 0.50 -1.55
N LEU A 297 8.91 -0.44 -1.82
CA LEU A 297 8.83 -1.72 -1.12
C LEU A 297 10.03 -2.65 -1.36
N ILE A 298 10.84 -2.34 -2.36
CA ILE A 298 12.10 -3.03 -2.68
C ILE A 298 13.29 -2.07 -2.69
N GLY A 299 13.16 -0.92 -2.02
CA GLY A 299 14.22 0.08 -1.88
C GLY A 299 14.58 0.81 -3.17
N LYS A 300 13.68 0.81 -4.17
CA LYS A 300 13.80 1.58 -5.41
C LYS A 300 12.97 2.85 -5.33
N GLN A 301 13.24 3.79 -6.24
CA GLN A 301 12.38 4.96 -6.47
C GLN A 301 11.63 4.77 -7.79
N GLY A 302 10.45 5.38 -7.88
CA GLY A 302 9.70 5.44 -9.13
C GLY A 302 8.55 6.42 -9.00
N GLU A 303 8.06 6.87 -10.15
CA GLU A 303 7.04 7.91 -10.23
C GLU A 303 5.90 7.48 -11.16
N ASN A 304 4.70 7.87 -10.79
CA ASN A 304 3.52 7.83 -11.64
C ASN A 304 3.35 9.18 -12.33
N LYS A 305 3.06 9.14 -13.63
CA LYS A 305 2.56 10.30 -14.37
C LYS A 305 1.07 10.11 -14.59
N SER A 306 0.24 10.88 -13.89
CA SER A 306 -1.21 10.84 -14.07
C SER A 306 -1.71 12.07 -14.80
N THR A 307 -2.69 11.89 -15.67
CA THR A 307 -3.44 13.01 -16.26
C THR A 307 -4.66 13.24 -15.39
N GLY A 308 -4.74 14.40 -14.71
CA GLY A 308 -5.97 14.81 -14.06
C GLY A 308 -7.04 15.18 -15.08
N PHE A 309 -8.31 15.15 -14.67
CA PHE A 309 -9.42 15.52 -15.54
C PHE A 309 -10.34 16.57 -14.90
N HIS A 310 -11.06 17.29 -15.75
CA HIS A 310 -12.21 18.09 -15.38
C HIS A 310 -13.46 17.30 -15.75
N LEU A 311 -14.39 17.13 -14.82
CA LEU A 311 -15.66 16.44 -15.01
C LEU A 311 -16.77 17.49 -14.94
N LEU A 312 -17.43 17.69 -16.08
CA LEU A 312 -18.54 18.61 -16.26
C LEU A 312 -19.83 17.78 -16.37
N PRO A 313 -20.59 17.59 -15.27
CA PRO A 313 -21.73 16.67 -15.26
C PRO A 313 -22.89 17.10 -16.17
N ASP A 314 -23.10 18.40 -16.33
CA ASP A 314 -24.08 19.01 -17.26
C ASP A 314 -23.50 19.23 -18.68
N GLY A 315 -22.24 18.86 -18.89
CA GLY A 315 -21.48 19.12 -20.13
C GLY A 315 -20.83 20.51 -20.19
N GLU A 316 -21.13 21.42 -19.28
CA GLU A 316 -20.75 22.84 -19.36
C GLU A 316 -19.96 23.35 -18.14
N THR A 317 -20.32 22.91 -16.93
CA THR A 317 -19.82 23.40 -15.65
C THR A 317 -18.85 22.39 -15.02
N ASP A 318 -17.58 22.74 -14.88
CA ASP A 318 -16.62 21.90 -14.15
C ASP A 318 -16.94 21.85 -12.65
N ARG A 319 -17.08 20.63 -12.13
CA ARG A 319 -17.33 20.35 -10.72
C ARG A 319 -16.25 19.48 -10.09
N THR A 320 -15.13 19.24 -10.77
CA THR A 320 -14.02 18.46 -10.20
C THR A 320 -13.51 19.13 -8.92
N GLY A 321 -13.51 18.37 -7.83
CA GLY A 321 -12.96 18.81 -6.55
C GLY A 321 -11.46 18.51 -6.42
N PRO A 322 -10.80 18.94 -5.33
CA PRO A 322 -9.43 18.52 -5.03
C PRO A 322 -9.39 17.03 -4.65
N HIS A 323 -8.29 16.33 -4.94
CA HIS A 323 -8.11 14.97 -4.44
C HIS A 323 -7.94 14.97 -2.92
N LEU A 324 -8.41 13.90 -2.29
CA LEU A 324 -8.16 13.62 -0.89
C LEU A 324 -6.74 13.06 -0.71
N LYS A 325 -6.17 13.31 0.46
CA LYS A 325 -4.89 12.74 0.88
C LYS A 325 -5.08 11.67 1.94
N ASP A 326 -6.02 11.90 2.87
CA ASP A 326 -6.20 11.07 4.05
C ASP A 326 -7.66 11.13 4.57
N PRO A 327 -8.55 10.30 4.03
CA PRO A 327 -9.94 10.16 4.45
C PRO A 327 -10.14 9.23 5.66
N ARG A 328 -9.22 9.18 6.64
CA ARG A 328 -9.43 8.44 7.91
C ARG A 328 -10.54 9.02 8.79
N LYS A 329 -10.95 10.27 8.54
CA LYS A 329 -12.15 10.91 9.09
C LYS A 329 -13.14 11.17 7.97
N PRO A 330 -14.46 11.20 8.23
CA PRO A 330 -15.45 11.52 7.21
C PRO A 330 -15.17 12.89 6.58
N ILE A 331 -15.01 12.93 5.25
CA ILE A 331 -14.88 14.17 4.50
C ILE A 331 -16.14 14.34 3.65
N ARG A 332 -17.06 15.16 4.14
CA ARG A 332 -18.29 15.52 3.44
C ARG A 332 -18.08 16.73 2.54
N ARG A 333 -18.56 16.65 1.31
CA ARG A 333 -18.57 17.73 0.33
C ARG A 333 -19.97 17.88 -0.22
N THR A 334 -20.46 19.11 -0.21
CA THR A 334 -21.78 19.46 -0.74
C THR A 334 -21.68 20.57 -1.78
N SER A 335 -22.62 20.57 -2.71
CA SER A 335 -22.80 21.64 -3.70
C SER A 335 -24.24 21.71 -4.16
N GLU A 336 -24.67 22.87 -4.68
CA GLU A 336 -25.96 22.98 -5.37
C GLU A 336 -26.05 21.95 -6.52
N PRO A 337 -27.07 21.09 -6.53
CA PRO A 337 -27.25 20.08 -7.57
C PRO A 337 -27.43 20.71 -8.95
N ILE A 338 -26.77 20.14 -9.96
CA ILE A 338 -26.99 20.47 -11.37
C ILE A 338 -27.31 19.19 -12.14
N GLU A 339 -27.75 19.35 -13.39
CA GLU A 339 -28.00 18.22 -14.28
C GLU A 339 -26.75 17.32 -14.36
N GLY A 340 -26.99 16.01 -14.36
CA GLY A 340 -25.93 15.00 -14.40
C GLY A 340 -25.24 14.72 -13.09
N MET A 341 -25.73 15.24 -11.96
CA MET A 341 -25.29 14.85 -10.62
C MET A 341 -26.30 13.94 -9.94
N VAL A 342 -25.82 12.99 -9.13
CA VAL A 342 -26.65 12.25 -8.18
C VAL A 342 -26.94 13.14 -6.98
N ASP A 343 -28.21 13.42 -6.73
CA ASP A 343 -28.67 14.33 -5.66
C ASP A 343 -29.21 13.60 -4.43
N ARG A 344 -28.32 12.85 -3.76
CA ARG A 344 -28.64 12.08 -2.55
C ARG A 344 -27.44 12.02 -1.62
N PRO A 345 -27.62 12.15 -0.28
CA PRO A 345 -26.55 11.95 0.69
C PRO A 345 -25.91 10.57 0.52
N THR A 346 -24.72 10.55 -0.05
CA THR A 346 -24.01 9.31 -0.39
C THR A 346 -22.75 9.19 0.45
N LEU A 347 -22.52 8.04 1.06
CA LEU A 347 -21.26 7.67 1.67
C LEU A 347 -20.53 6.70 0.75
N LEU A 348 -19.27 7.00 0.43
CA LEU A 348 -18.33 6.04 -0.15
C LEU A 348 -17.31 5.64 0.91
N LEU A 349 -17.39 4.38 1.33
CA LEU A 349 -16.41 3.67 2.13
C LEU A 349 -15.45 2.96 1.17
N GLY A 350 -14.20 3.38 1.12
CA GLY A 350 -13.22 2.82 0.18
C GLY A 350 -11.88 2.47 0.83
N ASP A 351 -10.99 1.88 0.06
CA ASP A 351 -9.56 1.83 0.36
C ASP A 351 -8.80 2.90 -0.45
N SER A 352 -7.49 2.73 -0.64
CA SER A 352 -6.65 3.66 -1.39
C SER A 352 -7.07 3.80 -2.86
N PHE A 353 -7.81 2.85 -3.46
CA PHE A 353 -8.38 2.99 -4.80
C PHE A 353 -9.43 4.12 -4.90
N MET A 354 -10.07 4.51 -3.79
CA MET A 354 -10.94 5.70 -3.76
C MET A 354 -10.16 7.00 -4.00
N LEU A 355 -8.87 7.09 -3.65
CA LEU A 355 -8.14 8.37 -3.67
C LEU A 355 -8.10 9.03 -5.06
N PRO A 356 -7.76 8.33 -6.17
CA PRO A 356 -7.84 8.90 -7.51
C PRO A 356 -9.27 9.33 -7.87
N ALA A 357 -10.30 8.60 -7.42
CA ALA A 357 -11.70 8.91 -7.69
C ALA A 357 -12.23 10.13 -6.92
N SER A 358 -11.58 10.48 -5.81
CA SER A 358 -12.10 11.44 -4.82
C SER A 358 -12.41 12.83 -5.35
N ALA A 359 -11.64 13.28 -6.35
CA ALA A 359 -11.85 14.54 -7.05
C ALA A 359 -13.15 14.52 -7.89
N TYR A 360 -13.38 13.42 -8.61
CA TYR A 360 -14.50 13.26 -9.53
C TYR A 360 -15.81 12.92 -8.82
N LEU A 361 -15.74 12.27 -7.65
CA LEU A 361 -16.91 12.03 -6.81
C LEU A 361 -17.61 13.35 -6.42
N SER A 362 -16.85 14.43 -6.21
CA SER A 362 -17.45 15.75 -5.93
C SER A 362 -18.12 16.40 -7.15
N ALA A 363 -17.79 15.93 -8.36
CA ALA A 363 -18.42 16.37 -9.59
C ALA A 363 -19.66 15.54 -9.94
N ALA A 364 -19.67 14.26 -9.58
CA ALA A 364 -20.76 13.34 -9.88
C ALA A 364 -21.88 13.35 -8.81
N PHE A 365 -21.61 13.82 -7.60
CA PHE A 365 -22.55 13.77 -6.47
C PHE A 365 -22.69 15.14 -5.81
N SER A 366 -23.91 15.59 -5.55
CA SER A 366 -24.17 16.89 -4.90
C SER A 366 -23.89 16.85 -3.40
N ASP A 367 -23.96 15.67 -2.78
CA ASP A 367 -23.69 15.42 -1.36
C ASP A 367 -22.97 14.07 -1.18
N ILE A 368 -21.64 14.13 -1.03
CA ILE A 368 -20.79 12.96 -0.91
C ILE A 368 -19.94 13.03 0.35
N THR A 369 -19.98 11.97 1.14
CA THR A 369 -19.05 11.71 2.24
C THR A 369 -18.09 10.60 1.83
N GLN A 370 -16.79 10.84 2.00
CA GLN A 370 -15.73 9.88 1.69
C GLN A 370 -14.99 9.50 2.96
N LEU A 371 -14.78 8.21 3.19
CA LEU A 371 -14.18 7.66 4.41
C LEU A 371 -13.46 6.35 4.08
N TYR A 372 -12.28 6.13 4.65
CA TYR A 372 -11.68 4.80 4.56
C TYR A 372 -12.44 3.79 5.40
N TYR A 373 -12.69 2.62 4.82
CA TYR A 373 -13.40 1.58 5.53
C TYR A 373 -12.56 1.00 6.70
N ASN A 374 -11.23 1.07 6.64
CA ASN A 374 -10.34 0.60 7.70
C ASN A 374 -10.40 1.47 8.97
N THR A 375 -11.02 2.65 8.92
CA THR A 375 -11.33 3.46 10.12
C THR A 375 -12.12 2.65 11.14
N VAL A 376 -12.87 1.62 10.72
CA VAL A 376 -13.59 0.69 11.60
C VAL A 376 -12.70 0.04 12.67
N GLU A 377 -11.42 -0.15 12.41
CA GLU A 377 -10.47 -0.74 13.35
C GLU A 377 -10.22 0.20 14.54
N SER A 378 -10.14 1.50 14.27
CA SER A 378 -9.89 2.53 15.28
C SER A 378 -11.16 3.12 15.91
N ASP A 379 -12.23 3.25 15.12
CA ASP A 379 -13.49 3.89 15.52
C ASP A 379 -14.69 3.29 14.76
N PRO A 380 -15.16 2.10 15.16
CA PRO A 380 -16.32 1.46 14.52
C PRO A 380 -17.62 2.23 14.77
N GLY A 381 -17.68 3.07 15.81
CA GLY A 381 -18.84 3.92 16.10
C GLY A 381 -19.00 5.01 15.05
N LEU A 382 -17.91 5.70 14.71
CA LEU A 382 -17.87 6.74 13.68
C LEU A 382 -18.28 6.20 12.31
N VAL A 383 -17.80 5.01 11.91
CA VAL A 383 -18.21 4.42 10.63
C VAL A 383 -19.70 4.13 10.61
N ALA A 384 -20.23 3.48 11.67
CA ALA A 384 -21.65 3.15 11.76
C ALA A 384 -22.55 4.40 11.77
N SER A 385 -22.17 5.45 12.50
CA SER A 385 -22.93 6.71 12.51
C SER A 385 -22.87 7.42 11.16
N THR A 386 -21.73 7.40 10.47
CA THR A 386 -21.60 8.00 9.13
C THR A 386 -22.48 7.26 8.11
N MET A 387 -22.61 5.93 8.24
CA MET A 387 -23.57 5.15 7.45
C MET A 387 -25.02 5.54 7.78
N ALA A 388 -25.33 5.83 9.04
CA ALA A 388 -26.65 6.29 9.47
C ALA A 388 -26.99 7.69 8.94
N ASP A 389 -26.00 8.57 8.77
CA ASP A 389 -26.20 9.91 8.24
C ASP A 389 -26.38 9.98 6.71
N SER A 390 -26.32 8.83 6.01
CA SER A 390 -26.38 8.74 4.55
C SER A 390 -27.60 7.96 4.05
N GLU A 391 -28.08 8.26 2.85
CA GLU A 391 -29.15 7.51 2.15
C GLU A 391 -28.61 6.35 1.31
N VAL A 392 -27.40 6.54 0.79
CA VAL A 392 -26.69 5.57 -0.04
C VAL A 392 -25.37 5.23 0.63
N VAL A 393 -25.07 3.94 0.75
CA VAL A 393 -23.77 3.45 1.19
C VAL A 393 -23.11 2.66 0.07
N VAL A 394 -22.01 3.18 -0.44
CA VAL A 394 -21.12 2.52 -1.39
C VAL A 394 -19.95 1.95 -0.61
N PHE A 395 -19.71 0.66 -0.72
CA PHE A 395 -18.55 -0.03 -0.18
C PHE A 395 -17.66 -0.47 -1.34
N GLU A 396 -16.56 0.25 -1.55
CA GLU A 396 -15.50 -0.05 -2.48
C GLU A 396 -14.41 -0.85 -1.78
N ILE A 397 -13.99 -1.96 -2.39
CA ILE A 397 -12.97 -2.84 -1.85
C ILE A 397 -12.25 -3.57 -2.98
N VAL A 398 -10.91 -3.57 -2.92
CA VAL A 398 -10.07 -4.28 -3.89
C VAL A 398 -10.10 -5.81 -3.72
N GLU A 399 -10.00 -6.53 -4.85
CA GLU A 399 -10.04 -7.99 -5.00
C GLU A 399 -9.18 -8.71 -3.96
N ARG A 400 -7.91 -8.34 -3.79
CA ARG A 400 -7.02 -8.96 -2.80
C ARG A 400 -7.49 -8.85 -1.34
N ASN A 401 -8.24 -7.81 -0.99
CA ASN A 401 -8.73 -7.62 0.38
C ASN A 401 -9.98 -8.48 0.63
N ILE A 402 -10.81 -8.66 -0.40
CA ILE A 402 -11.92 -9.61 -0.37
C ILE A 402 -11.38 -11.03 -0.27
N ALA A 403 -10.37 -11.36 -1.08
CA ALA A 403 -9.74 -12.68 -1.11
C ALA A 403 -9.14 -13.07 0.25
N LEU A 404 -8.46 -12.13 0.93
CA LEU A 404 -7.91 -12.35 2.26
C LEU A 404 -9.00 -12.72 3.27
N GLY A 405 -10.18 -12.10 3.15
CA GLY A 405 -11.39 -12.40 3.91
C GLY A 405 -11.48 -11.81 5.32
N THR A 406 -10.50 -11.03 5.78
CA THR A 406 -10.57 -10.40 7.10
C THR A 406 -10.53 -8.86 7.12
N PRO A 407 -11.15 -8.12 6.18
CA PRO A 407 -11.41 -6.70 6.44
C PRO A 407 -12.26 -6.58 7.71
N ALA A 408 -11.89 -5.70 8.64
CA ALA A 408 -12.65 -5.49 9.88
C ALA A 408 -14.12 -5.05 9.63
N MET A 409 -14.41 -4.51 8.44
CA MET A 409 -15.77 -4.26 7.94
C MET A 409 -16.65 -5.51 7.86
N LEU A 410 -16.05 -6.70 7.72
CA LEU A 410 -16.76 -7.97 7.62
C LEU A 410 -16.94 -8.67 8.98
N ASP A 411 -16.42 -8.09 10.06
CA ASP A 411 -16.59 -8.63 11.41
C ASP A 411 -18.09 -8.69 11.77
N PRO A 412 -18.63 -9.86 12.16
CA PRO A 412 -20.02 -9.99 12.59
C PRO A 412 -20.44 -9.00 13.69
N ALA A 413 -19.54 -8.66 14.62
CA ALA A 413 -19.81 -7.70 15.68
C ALA A 413 -19.98 -6.27 15.13
N PHE A 414 -19.18 -5.90 14.12
CA PHE A 414 -19.35 -4.62 13.44
C PHE A 414 -20.63 -4.58 12.60
N ILE A 415 -20.94 -5.65 11.86
CA ILE A 415 -22.19 -5.74 11.08
C ILE A 415 -23.41 -5.60 12.00
N GLU A 416 -23.39 -6.23 13.17
CA GLU A 416 -24.47 -6.07 14.16
C GLU A 416 -24.55 -4.65 14.72
N ARG A 417 -23.41 -3.98 14.98
CA ARG A 417 -23.39 -2.57 15.35
C ARG A 417 -24.03 -1.69 14.27
N VAL A 418 -23.68 -1.90 13.00
CA VAL A 418 -24.29 -1.18 11.87
C VAL A 418 -25.80 -1.40 11.87
N ARG A 419 -26.26 -2.66 11.98
CA ARG A 419 -27.69 -2.98 12.04
C ARG A 419 -28.41 -2.21 13.15
N GLN A 420 -27.86 -2.22 14.36
CA GLN A 420 -28.43 -1.51 15.50
C GLN A 420 -28.45 0.00 15.30
N GLU A 421 -27.40 0.57 14.73
CA GLU A 421 -27.32 2.00 14.51
C GLU A 421 -28.30 2.45 13.43
N LEU A 422 -28.36 1.75 12.29
CA LEU A 422 -29.29 2.08 11.21
C LEU A 422 -30.77 1.90 11.61
N GLN A 423 -31.08 0.94 12.49
CA GLN A 423 -32.44 0.75 13.03
C GLN A 423 -32.91 1.90 13.94
N LYS A 424 -31.99 2.61 14.61
CA LYS A 424 -32.31 3.83 15.37
C LYS A 424 -32.62 5.01 14.44
N HIS A 425 -32.11 4.97 13.21
CA HIS A 425 -32.20 6.03 12.21
C HIS A 425 -32.78 5.52 10.88
N PRO A 426 -34.02 4.98 10.83
CA PRO A 426 -34.57 4.42 9.59
C PRO A 426 -34.88 5.52 8.57
N ILE A 427 -34.65 5.25 7.29
CA ILE A 427 -35.11 6.11 6.18
C ILE A 427 -36.43 5.52 5.69
N ARG A 428 -37.50 6.32 5.69
CA ARG A 428 -38.86 5.89 5.31
C ARG A 428 -39.17 6.18 3.86
#